data_AF-A0A066Z7C5-F1
#
_entry.id   AF-A0A066Z7C5-F1
#
_cell.length_a   1.000
_cell.length_b   1.000
_cell.length_c   1.000
_cell.angle_alpha   90.00
_cell.angle_beta   90.00
_cell.angle_gamma   90.00
#
_symmetry.space_group_name_H-M   'P 1'
#
loop_
_entity.id
_entity.type
_entity.pdbx_description
1 polymer ?
#
loop_
_entity_poly.entity_id
_entity_poly.type
_entity_poly.pdbx_seq_one_letter_code
_entity_poly.pdbx_strand_id
1 'polypeptide(L)'
;MEQQARLDAQEAALDALLAALGTVVEVPQDDRVARLAERAPGYPQYHRIGHKRQAAYRRLEADRAAAHRAYPLVLAALLADDDPSSPRWLAQVLLVVGGRRRLQEELVAAVEGGDPLRQGCAVGAWRWAEAVDGPLAERFLTARRAAAGRCADPWARERLAD
;
A
#
# COMPACT_ATOMS: atom_id res chain seq x y z
N MET A 1 2.23 12.72 10.33
CA MET A 1 1.74 12.91 8.96
C MET A 1 0.23 13.08 9.02
N GLU A 2 -0.32 14.04 8.29
CA GLU A 2 -1.78 14.27 8.27
C GLU A 2 -2.51 13.18 7.49
N GLN A 3 -3.75 12.88 7.87
CA GLN A 3 -4.57 11.87 7.17
C GLN A 3 -4.79 12.22 5.70
N GLN A 4 -5.02 13.50 5.39
CA GLN A 4 -5.24 13.96 4.03
C GLN A 4 -4.04 13.66 3.12
N ALA A 5 -2.82 13.98 3.58
CA ALA A 5 -1.60 13.70 2.83
C ALA A 5 -1.41 12.21 2.52
N ARG A 6 -1.85 11.31 3.43
CA ARG A 6 -1.81 9.85 3.18
C ARG A 6 -2.81 9.43 2.13
N LEU A 7 -4.05 9.93 2.21
CA LEU A 7 -5.08 9.65 1.20
C LEU A 7 -4.67 10.18 -0.18
N ASP A 8 -4.06 11.36 -0.25
CA ASP A 8 -3.56 11.94 -1.50
C ASP A 8 -2.43 11.10 -2.10
N ALA A 9 -1.46 10.66 -1.30
CA ALA A 9 -0.37 9.80 -1.76
C ALA A 9 -0.88 8.44 -2.24
N GLN A 10 -1.83 7.87 -1.52
CA GLN A 10 -2.47 6.60 -1.88
C GLN A 10 -3.25 6.71 -3.19
N GLU A 11 -4.05 7.77 -3.34
CA GLU A 11 -4.81 8.01 -4.55
C GLU A 11 -3.90 8.25 -5.75
N ALA A 12 -2.85 9.07 -5.60
CA ALA A 12 -1.88 9.34 -6.64
C ALA A 12 -1.13 8.06 -7.10
N ALA A 13 -0.76 7.18 -6.17
CA ALA A 13 -0.10 5.92 -6.51
C ALA A 13 -1.04 4.97 -7.27
N LEU A 14 -2.32 4.91 -6.89
CA LEU A 14 -3.33 4.14 -7.62
C LEU A 14 -3.63 4.74 -8.99
N ASP A 15 -3.66 6.06 -9.13
CA ASP A 15 -3.86 6.73 -10.41
C ASP A 15 -2.72 6.45 -11.39
N ALA A 16 -1.47 6.50 -10.91
CA ALA A 16 -0.31 6.12 -11.72
C ALA A 16 -0.39 4.66 -12.18
N LEU A 17 -0.80 3.75 -11.29
CA LEU A 17 -1.00 2.33 -11.62
C LEU A 17 -2.13 2.14 -12.65
N LEU A 18 -3.28 2.76 -12.45
CA LEU A 18 -4.43 2.65 -13.36
C LEU A 18 -4.14 3.24 -14.74
N ALA A 19 -3.43 4.36 -14.80
CA ALA A 19 -2.97 4.96 -16.05
C ALA A 19 -2.06 4.01 -16.83
N ALA A 20 -1.09 3.36 -16.16
CA ALA A 20 -0.21 2.38 -16.78
C ALA A 20 -0.96 1.10 -17.23
N LEU A 21 -2.06 0.76 -16.57
CA LEU A 21 -2.91 -0.37 -16.94
C LEU A 21 -3.92 -0.04 -18.04
N GLY A 22 -4.07 1.24 -18.41
CA GLY A 22 -5.10 1.71 -19.34
C GLY A 22 -6.52 1.54 -18.79
N THR A 23 -6.70 1.58 -17.47
CA THR A 23 -7.98 1.32 -16.80
C THR A 23 -8.62 2.63 -16.36
N VAL A 24 -9.84 2.89 -16.83
CA VAL A 24 -10.68 4.00 -16.35
C VAL A 24 -11.57 3.48 -15.22
N VAL A 25 -11.70 4.27 -14.16
CA VAL A 25 -12.54 3.94 -12.99
C VAL A 25 -13.63 4.98 -12.86
N GLU A 26 -14.87 4.54 -13.09
CA GLU A 26 -16.04 5.32 -12.75
C GLU A 26 -16.40 5.06 -11.29
N VAL A 27 -16.51 6.13 -10.50
CA VAL A 27 -16.97 6.06 -9.11
C VAL A 27 -18.43 6.50 -9.10
N PRO A 28 -19.39 5.60 -8.84
CA PRO A 28 -20.79 5.96 -8.78
C PRO A 28 -21.04 7.02 -7.70
N GLN A 29 -21.96 7.95 -7.98
CA GLN A 29 -22.51 8.81 -6.94
C GLN A 29 -23.32 7.95 -5.97
N ASP A 30 -23.05 8.06 -4.67
CA ASP A 30 -23.75 7.33 -3.61
C ASP A 30 -24.13 8.30 -2.48
N ASP A 31 -25.43 8.49 -2.27
CA ASP A 31 -25.97 9.37 -1.22
C ASP A 31 -25.50 8.97 0.18
N ARG A 32 -25.16 7.70 0.41
CA ARG A 32 -24.57 7.26 1.69
C ARG A 32 -23.17 7.83 1.88
N VAL A 33 -22.39 7.93 0.81
CA VAL A 33 -21.06 8.56 0.83
C VAL A 33 -21.19 10.05 1.11
N ALA A 34 -22.17 10.72 0.48
CA ALA A 34 -22.44 12.14 0.74
C ALA A 34 -22.80 12.40 2.22
N ARG A 35 -23.71 11.59 2.79
CA ARG A 35 -24.07 11.68 4.22
C ARG A 35 -22.90 11.38 5.16
N LEU A 36 -22.03 10.45 4.80
CA LEU A 36 -20.85 10.12 5.63
C LEU A 36 -19.77 11.22 5.55
N ALA A 37 -19.70 11.97 4.46
CA ALA A 37 -18.77 13.09 4.31
C ALA A 37 -18.98 14.18 5.37
N GLU A 38 -20.22 14.37 5.84
CA GLU A 38 -20.55 15.33 6.92
C GLU A 38 -19.84 15.00 8.24
N ARG A 39 -19.57 13.71 8.51
CA ARG A 39 -18.95 13.23 9.75
C ARG A 39 -17.48 12.86 9.57
N ALA A 40 -17.10 12.53 8.34
CA ALA A 40 -15.75 12.13 7.97
C ALA A 40 -15.42 12.73 6.59
N PRO A 41 -14.88 13.96 6.52
CA PRO A 41 -14.65 14.67 5.26
C PRO A 41 -13.75 13.93 4.26
N GLY A 42 -12.83 13.09 4.74
CA GLY A 42 -11.97 12.24 3.88
C GLY A 42 -12.66 10.98 3.34
N TYR A 43 -13.87 10.65 3.79
CA TYR A 43 -14.56 9.41 3.41
C TYR A 43 -14.85 9.28 1.91
N PRO A 44 -15.29 10.33 1.18
CA PRO A 44 -15.47 10.25 -0.27
C PRO A 44 -14.20 9.87 -1.03
N GLN A 45 -13.04 10.38 -0.60
CA GLN A 45 -11.75 10.04 -1.19
C GLN A 45 -11.36 8.60 -0.86
N TYR A 46 -11.48 8.20 0.41
CA TYR A 46 -11.27 6.82 0.85
C TYR A 46 -12.13 5.82 0.05
N HIS A 47 -13.42 6.12 -0.16
CA HIS A 47 -14.32 5.29 -0.94
C HIS A 47 -13.86 5.17 -2.40
N ARG A 48 -13.47 6.28 -3.03
CA ARG A 48 -12.92 6.31 -4.40
C ARG A 48 -11.61 5.52 -4.53
N ILE A 49 -10.71 5.64 -3.56
CA ILE A 49 -9.49 4.81 -3.45
C ILE A 49 -9.86 3.32 -3.42
N GLY A 50 -10.91 2.96 -2.67
CA GLY A 50 -11.47 1.60 -2.65
C GLY A 50 -11.82 1.07 -4.04
N HIS A 51 -12.54 1.85 -4.84
CA HIS A 51 -12.89 1.48 -6.23
C HIS A 51 -11.66 1.37 -7.13
N LYS A 52 -10.74 2.34 -7.04
CA LYS A 52 -9.48 2.35 -7.81
C LYS A 52 -8.66 1.09 -7.54
N ARG A 53 -8.53 0.71 -6.27
CA ARG A 53 -7.81 -0.51 -5.86
C ARG A 53 -8.46 -1.77 -6.40
N GLN A 54 -9.79 -1.88 -6.31
CA GLN A 54 -10.52 -3.04 -6.85
C GLN A 54 -10.36 -3.17 -8.36
N ALA A 55 -10.45 -2.06 -9.10
CA ALA A 55 -10.27 -2.03 -10.54
C ALA A 55 -8.84 -2.44 -10.94
N ALA A 56 -7.83 -1.91 -10.25
CA ALA A 56 -6.43 -2.30 -10.45
C ALA A 56 -6.22 -3.80 -10.20
N TYR A 57 -6.70 -4.31 -9.06
CA TYR A 57 -6.61 -5.73 -8.71
C TYR A 57 -7.24 -6.63 -9.79
N ARG A 58 -8.49 -6.38 -10.19
CA ARG A 58 -9.17 -7.18 -11.21
C ARG A 58 -8.41 -7.19 -12.54
N ARG A 59 -7.87 -6.03 -12.95
CA ARG A 59 -7.08 -5.93 -14.19
C ARG A 59 -5.77 -6.72 -14.10
N LEU A 60 -5.07 -6.64 -12.98
CA LEU A 60 -3.80 -7.34 -12.73
C LEU A 60 -4.00 -8.86 -12.61
N GLU A 61 -5.10 -9.28 -11.97
CA GLU A 61 -5.50 -10.69 -11.83
C GLU A 61 -5.83 -11.31 -13.20
N ALA A 62 -6.53 -10.57 -14.07
CA ALA A 62 -6.90 -11.03 -15.40
C ALA A 62 -5.73 -11.05 -16.41
N ASP A 63 -4.64 -10.33 -16.15
CA ASP A 63 -3.52 -10.17 -17.08
C ASP A 63 -2.17 -10.19 -16.36
N ARG A 64 -1.65 -11.41 -16.21
CA ARG A 64 -0.36 -11.66 -15.56
C ARG A 64 0.79 -10.90 -16.22
N ALA A 65 0.77 -10.73 -17.55
CA ALA A 65 1.82 -10.01 -18.27
C ALA A 65 1.79 -8.51 -17.93
N ALA A 66 0.60 -7.91 -17.82
CA ALA A 66 0.46 -6.56 -17.29
C ALA A 66 0.96 -6.46 -15.85
N ALA A 67 0.66 -7.43 -14.99
CA ALA A 67 1.15 -7.45 -13.61
C ALA A 67 2.69 -7.53 -13.52
N HIS A 68 3.35 -8.30 -14.38
CA HIS A 68 4.83 -8.30 -14.46
C HIS A 68 5.38 -6.94 -14.88
N ARG A 69 4.82 -6.31 -15.94
CA ARG A 69 5.28 -5.00 -16.43
C ARG A 69 5.03 -3.88 -15.41
N ALA A 70 3.91 -3.95 -14.69
CA ALA A 70 3.49 -2.95 -13.72
C ALA A 70 4.05 -3.20 -12.31
N TYR A 71 4.90 -4.21 -12.09
CA TYR A 71 5.40 -4.58 -10.75
C TYR A 71 5.87 -3.37 -9.92
N PRO A 72 6.71 -2.45 -10.45
CA PRO A 72 7.16 -1.28 -9.68
C PRO A 72 6.00 -0.36 -9.23
N LEU A 73 4.98 -0.20 -10.07
CA LEU A 73 3.80 0.62 -9.77
C LEU A 73 2.86 -0.07 -8.78
N VAL A 74 2.73 -1.40 -8.85
CA VAL A 74 1.97 -2.19 -7.87
C VAL A 74 2.65 -2.11 -6.50
N LEU A 75 3.99 -2.20 -6.45
CA LEU A 75 4.76 -2.01 -5.23
C LEU A 75 4.63 -0.58 -4.69
N ALA A 76 4.67 0.44 -5.55
CA ALA A 76 4.47 1.83 -5.13
C ALA A 76 3.08 2.05 -4.54
N ALA A 77 2.03 1.50 -5.16
CA ALA A 77 0.67 1.55 -4.64
C ALA A 77 0.54 0.82 -3.30
N LEU A 78 1.16 -0.36 -3.14
CA LEU A 78 1.21 -1.08 -1.87
C LEU A 78 1.90 -0.25 -0.76
N LEU A 79 3.02 0.40 -1.09
CA LEU A 79 3.80 1.21 -0.16
C LEU A 79 3.21 2.61 0.11
N ALA A 80 2.08 2.94 -0.51
CA ALA A 80 1.28 4.12 -0.20
C ALA A 80 -0.07 3.76 0.44
N ASP A 81 -0.38 2.48 0.63
CA ASP A 81 -1.67 2.00 1.15
C ASP A 81 -1.63 1.79 2.66
N ASP A 82 -2.13 2.77 3.42
CA ASP A 82 -2.16 2.73 4.89
C ASP A 82 -3.37 1.98 5.47
N ASP A 83 -4.26 1.48 4.61
CA ASP A 83 -5.46 0.75 5.00
C ASP A 83 -5.07 -0.57 5.69
N PRO A 84 -5.75 -0.98 6.77
CA PRO A 84 -5.39 -2.20 7.46
C PRO A 84 -5.51 -3.44 6.55
N SER A 85 -6.61 -3.58 5.81
CA SER A 85 -7.00 -4.86 5.19
C SER A 85 -6.78 -4.90 3.69
N SER A 86 -6.84 -3.75 3.03
CA SER A 86 -6.81 -3.62 1.59
C SER A 86 -5.46 -3.89 0.91
N PRO A 87 -4.29 -3.67 1.55
CA PRO A 87 -2.98 -4.02 1.00
C PRO A 87 -2.84 -5.49 0.58
N ARG A 88 -3.66 -6.40 1.15
CA ARG A 88 -3.63 -7.83 0.85
C ARG A 88 -3.75 -8.15 -0.65
N TRP A 89 -4.55 -7.39 -1.39
CA TRP A 89 -4.78 -7.62 -2.82
C TRP A 89 -3.54 -7.29 -3.66
N LEU A 90 -2.92 -6.14 -3.39
CA LEU A 90 -1.70 -5.73 -4.10
C LEU A 90 -0.51 -6.61 -3.71
N ALA A 91 -0.40 -6.98 -2.42
CA ALA A 91 0.59 -7.94 -1.95
C ALA A 91 0.44 -9.30 -2.65
N GLN A 92 -0.78 -9.82 -2.78
CA GLN A 92 -1.06 -11.07 -3.50
C GLN A 92 -0.60 -11.00 -4.96
N VAL A 93 -0.88 -9.90 -5.67
CA VAL A 93 -0.38 -9.72 -7.05
C VAL A 93 1.14 -9.80 -7.09
N LEU A 94 1.83 -9.07 -6.21
CA LEU A 94 3.30 -9.06 -6.14
C LEU A 94 3.89 -10.43 -5.80
N LEU A 95 3.24 -11.20 -4.91
CA LEU A 95 3.63 -12.57 -4.61
C LEU A 95 3.52 -13.47 -5.84
N VAL A 96 2.43 -13.38 -6.60
CA VAL A 96 2.19 -14.20 -7.80
C VAL A 96 3.20 -13.91 -8.92
N VAL A 97 3.57 -12.65 -9.13
CA VAL A 97 4.45 -12.26 -10.25
C VAL A 97 5.93 -12.09 -9.86
N GLY A 98 6.24 -11.73 -8.63
CA GLY A 98 7.61 -11.49 -8.16
C GLY A 98 8.13 -12.55 -7.19
N GLY A 99 7.23 -13.33 -6.58
CA GLY A 99 7.57 -14.30 -5.55
C GLY A 99 7.79 -13.66 -4.17
N ARG A 100 7.66 -14.50 -3.15
CA ARG A 100 7.78 -14.12 -1.73
C ARG A 100 9.09 -13.40 -1.41
N ARG A 101 10.23 -13.98 -1.80
CA ARG A 101 11.55 -13.45 -1.46
C ARG A 101 11.73 -12.01 -1.95
N ARG A 102 11.39 -11.75 -3.21
CA ARG A 102 11.50 -10.41 -3.80
C ARG A 102 10.64 -9.40 -3.04
N LEU A 103 9.37 -9.74 -2.78
CA LEU A 103 8.49 -8.85 -2.03
C LEU A 103 9.06 -8.55 -0.64
N GLN A 104 9.55 -9.55 0.08
CA GLN A 104 10.16 -9.35 1.40
C GLN A 104 11.41 -8.46 1.34
N GLU A 105 12.29 -8.64 0.36
CA GLU A 105 13.46 -7.78 0.16
C GLU A 105 13.07 -6.32 -0.13
N GLU A 106 12.03 -6.10 -0.95
CA GLU A 106 11.49 -4.76 -1.26
C GLU A 106 10.87 -4.09 -0.02
N LEU A 107 10.13 -4.85 0.81
CA LEU A 107 9.54 -4.34 2.05
C LEU A 107 10.63 -4.00 3.08
N VAL A 108 11.67 -4.82 3.21
CA VAL A 108 12.83 -4.51 4.05
C VAL A 108 13.50 -3.22 3.58
N ALA A 109 13.76 -3.09 2.27
CA ALA A 109 14.36 -1.89 1.70
C ALA A 109 13.49 -0.64 1.95
N ALA A 110 12.16 -0.78 1.85
CA ALA A 110 11.23 0.31 2.15
C ALA A 110 11.25 0.73 3.62
N VAL A 111 11.40 -0.20 4.57
CA VAL A 111 11.57 0.13 5.99
C VAL A 111 12.95 0.75 6.27
N GLU A 112 14.01 0.29 5.60
CA GLU A 112 15.37 0.81 5.79
C GLU A 112 15.52 2.24 5.26
N GLY A 113 15.06 2.51 4.02
CA GLY A 113 15.35 3.76 3.31
C GLY A 113 14.15 4.56 2.84
N GLY A 114 12.92 4.09 3.06
CA GLY A 114 11.72 4.82 2.65
C GLY A 114 11.45 6.07 3.48
N ASP A 115 10.62 6.96 2.95
CA ASP A 115 9.98 8.01 3.73
C ASP A 115 9.02 7.44 4.80
N PRO A 116 8.53 8.26 5.76
CA PRO A 116 7.67 7.78 6.83
C PRO A 116 6.42 7.02 6.37
N LEU A 117 5.78 7.43 5.27
CA LEU A 117 4.60 6.75 4.73
C LEU A 117 4.98 5.35 4.24
N ARG A 118 6.02 5.27 3.41
CA ARG A 118 6.51 4.00 2.86
C ARG A 118 6.94 3.04 3.96
N GLN A 119 7.60 3.52 5.00
CA GLN A 119 7.99 2.71 6.15
C GLN A 119 6.77 2.13 6.88
N GLY A 120 5.78 2.96 7.22
CA GLY A 120 4.56 2.52 7.90
C GLY A 120 3.73 1.53 7.08
N CYS A 121 3.57 1.80 5.78
CA CYS A 121 2.84 0.92 4.87
C CYS A 121 3.60 -0.40 4.63
N ALA A 122 4.93 -0.37 4.54
CA ALA A 122 5.74 -1.58 4.43
C ALA A 122 5.56 -2.50 5.65
N VAL A 123 5.47 -1.93 6.85
CA VAL A 123 5.14 -2.69 8.07
C VAL A 123 3.75 -3.30 8.00
N GLY A 124 2.74 -2.53 7.60
CA GLY A 124 1.39 -3.05 7.39
C GLY A 124 1.32 -4.17 6.35
N ALA A 125 2.12 -4.07 5.28
CA ALA A 125 2.17 -5.03 4.19
C ALA A 125 2.93 -6.32 4.54
N TRP A 126 3.87 -6.29 5.49
CA TRP A 126 4.72 -7.42 5.85
C TRP A 126 3.92 -8.69 6.21
N ARG A 127 2.80 -8.53 6.92
CA ARG A 127 1.92 -9.65 7.30
C ARG A 127 1.30 -10.38 6.10
N TRP A 128 1.19 -9.70 4.96
CA TRP A 128 0.63 -10.25 3.73
C TRP A 128 1.71 -10.83 2.81
N ALA A 129 2.99 -10.62 3.10
CA ALA A 129 4.12 -11.15 2.34
C ALA A 129 4.51 -12.58 2.78
N GLU A 130 3.58 -13.34 3.36
CA GLU A 130 3.79 -14.69 3.90
C GLU A 130 5.07 -14.80 4.75
N ALA A 131 5.23 -13.87 5.69
CA ALA A 131 6.39 -13.82 6.55
C ALA A 131 6.56 -15.14 7.33
N VAL A 132 7.73 -15.76 7.17
CA VAL A 132 8.20 -16.94 7.89
C VAL A 132 9.49 -16.60 8.62
N ASP A 133 9.80 -17.35 9.67
CA ASP A 133 11.05 -17.22 10.42
C ASP A 133 12.28 -17.35 9.50
N GLY A 134 13.33 -16.58 9.79
CA GLY A 134 14.60 -16.62 9.08
C GLY A 134 15.29 -15.26 8.92
N PRO A 135 16.44 -15.22 8.21
CA PRO A 135 17.30 -14.03 8.17
C PRO A 135 16.63 -12.76 7.64
N LEU A 136 15.67 -12.88 6.71
CA LEU A 136 14.92 -11.72 6.21
C LEU A 136 13.94 -11.16 7.24
N ALA A 137 13.29 -12.01 8.04
CA ALA A 137 12.42 -11.57 9.12
C ALA A 137 13.22 -10.88 10.24
N GLU A 138 14.39 -11.41 10.59
CA GLU A 138 15.31 -10.78 11.55
C GLU A 138 15.81 -9.41 11.05
N ARG A 139 16.20 -9.33 9.77
CA ARG A 139 16.59 -8.06 9.14
C ARG A 139 15.43 -7.07 9.13
N PHE A 140 14.22 -7.52 8.80
CA PHE A 140 13.02 -6.69 8.82
C PHE A 140 12.76 -6.10 10.21
N LEU A 141 12.80 -6.94 11.25
CA LEU A 141 12.60 -6.49 12.64
C LEU A 141 13.69 -5.51 13.08
N THR A 142 14.94 -5.76 12.70
CA THR A 142 16.07 -4.86 12.97
C THR A 142 15.89 -3.52 12.28
N ALA A 143 15.54 -3.54 10.99
CA ALA A 143 15.26 -2.34 10.20
C ALA A 143 14.10 -1.54 10.80
N ARG A 144 13.02 -2.21 11.21
CA ARG A 144 11.85 -1.60 11.84
C ARG A 144 12.20 -0.91 13.14
N ARG A 145 12.92 -1.56 14.06
CA ARG A 145 13.36 -0.95 15.32
C ARG A 145 14.26 0.26 15.08
N ALA A 146 15.21 0.13 14.14
CA ALA A 146 16.07 1.23 13.77
C ALA A 146 15.26 2.39 13.18
N ALA A 147 14.23 2.11 12.36
CA ALA A 147 13.34 3.12 11.77
C ALA A 147 12.52 3.82 12.86
N ALA A 148 11.96 3.07 13.80
CA ALA A 148 11.23 3.61 14.94
C ALA A 148 12.09 4.60 15.75
N GLY A 149 13.35 4.22 16.04
CA GLY A 149 14.29 5.03 16.83
C GLY A 149 14.68 6.37 16.17
N ARG A 150 14.65 6.45 14.83
CA ARG A 150 14.96 7.68 14.06
C ARG A 150 13.73 8.41 13.53
N CYS A 151 12.55 7.81 13.60
CA CYS A 151 11.34 8.39 13.01
C CYS A 151 10.83 9.56 13.84
N ALA A 152 10.86 10.77 13.27
CA ALA A 152 10.29 11.97 13.90
C ALA A 152 8.77 12.09 13.69
N ASP A 153 8.22 11.45 12.66
CA ASP A 153 6.80 11.50 12.35
C ASP A 153 5.98 10.67 13.36
N PRO A 154 5.02 11.27 14.09
CA PRO A 154 4.27 10.54 15.13
C PRO A 154 3.45 9.37 14.59
N TRP A 155 2.83 9.52 13.42
CA TRP A 155 1.98 8.48 12.82
C TRP A 155 2.84 7.30 12.36
N ALA A 156 3.96 7.57 11.69
CA ALA A 156 4.84 6.48 11.25
C ALA A 156 5.52 5.81 12.44
N ARG A 157 5.90 6.58 13.47
CA ARG A 157 6.45 6.02 14.71
C ARG A 157 5.48 5.04 15.37
N GLU A 158 4.20 5.37 15.47
CA GLU A 158 3.17 4.46 16.00
C GLU A 158 3.10 3.16 15.20
N ARG A 159 3.10 3.23 13.86
CA ARG A 159 3.11 2.04 13.00
C ARG A 159 4.39 1.22 13.12
N LEU A 160 5.52 1.88 13.34
CA LEU A 160 6.83 1.23 13.50
C LEU A 160 7.03 0.61 14.89
N ALA A 161 6.26 1.01 15.91
CA ALA A 161 6.51 0.72 17.32
C ALA A 161 5.88 -0.58 17.87
N ASP A 162 5.99 -1.72 17.19
CA ASP A 162 5.66 -3.02 17.84
C ASP A 162 6.54 -3.26 19.08
#